data_AF-A0A1B6KAM8-F1
#
_entry.id   AF-A0A1B6KAM8-F1
#
_cell.length_a   1.000
_cell.length_b   1.000
_cell.length_c   1.000
_cell.angle_alpha   90.00
_cell.angle_beta   90.00
_cell.angle_gamma   90.00
#
_symmetry.space_group_name_H-M   'P 1'
#
loop_
_entity.id
_entity.type
_entity.pdbx_description
1 polymer ?
#
loop_
_entity_poly.entity_id
_entity_poly.type
_entity_poly.pdbx_seq_one_letter_code
_entity_poly.pdbx_strand_id
1 'polypeptide(L)'
;EYNRAKMGIDVSDQMSSYSTAVRKSRRWYHKVAEELLLGTAVVNSYLAYNDAVKASANGHQKKMSITTFKEHLALSLMGIESSVIPTVKATGHHYLSVSDSFTGEGKQKHRIRRYCKLCYKKALDTKGRQGAKNLGKVNTFCNKCPEKPYLCKDCFRQTHK
;
A
#
# COMPACT_ATOMS: atom_id res chain seq x y z
N GLU A 1 -24.40 35.43 5.42
CA GLU A 1 -22.94 35.38 5.68
C GLU A 1 -22.53 34.55 6.90
N TYR A 2 -23.35 34.43 7.95
CA TYR A 2 -23.06 33.64 9.16
C TYR A 2 -22.54 32.20 8.90
N ASN A 3 -23.25 31.43 8.06
CA ASN A 3 -22.88 30.04 7.77
C ASN A 3 -21.50 29.91 7.11
N ARG A 4 -21.08 30.90 6.31
CA ARG A 4 -19.77 30.91 5.65
C ARG A 4 -18.65 31.22 6.66
N ALA A 5 -18.92 32.10 7.61
CA ALA A 5 -17.94 32.48 8.64
C ALA A 5 -17.71 31.36 9.67
N LYS A 6 -18.76 30.61 10.07
CA LYS A 6 -18.64 29.48 11.01
C LYS A 6 -17.84 28.30 10.46
N MET A 7 -17.91 28.09 9.14
CA MET A 7 -17.36 26.93 8.45
C MET A 7 -15.84 26.75 8.62
N GLY A 8 -15.10 27.83 8.92
CA GLY A 8 -13.65 27.76 9.10
C GLY A 8 -13.21 26.85 10.25
N ILE A 9 -13.97 26.84 11.36
CA ILE A 9 -13.68 25.98 12.52
C ILE A 9 -13.88 24.51 12.12
N ASP A 10 -15.02 24.21 11.50
CA ASP A 10 -15.37 22.84 11.09
C ASP A 10 -14.35 22.27 10.09
N VAL A 11 -13.87 23.09 9.14
CA VAL A 11 -12.85 22.69 8.16
C VAL A 11 -11.50 22.45 8.84
N SER A 12 -11.10 23.29 9.79
CA SER A 12 -9.85 23.09 10.53
C SER A 12 -9.88 21.81 11.36
N ASP A 13 -11.00 21.54 12.05
CA ASP A 13 -11.19 20.32 12.83
C ASP A 13 -11.15 19.08 11.93
N GLN A 14 -11.83 19.14 10.78
CA GLN A 14 -11.80 18.09 9.77
C GLN A 14 -10.37 17.82 9.25
N MET A 15 -9.58 18.87 9.00
CA MET A 15 -8.19 18.74 8.55
C MET A 15 -7.29 18.10 9.62
N SER A 16 -7.52 18.39 10.90
CA SER A 16 -6.81 17.77 12.02
C SER A 16 -7.21 16.30 12.22
N SER A 17 -8.51 16.01 12.10
CA SER A 17 -9.07 14.67 12.30
C SER A 17 -8.61 13.68 11.21
N TYR A 18 -8.39 14.16 9.98
CA TYR A 18 -7.81 13.34 8.92
C TYR A 18 -6.36 12.94 9.23
N SER A 19 -6.14 11.65 9.48
CA SER A 19 -4.85 11.10 9.90
C SER A 19 -4.34 11.75 11.19
N THR A 20 -5.19 11.78 12.22
CA THR A 20 -4.82 12.26 13.55
C THR A 20 -3.71 11.40 14.16
N ALA A 21 -2.78 12.05 14.83
CA ALA A 21 -1.73 11.38 15.60
C ALA A 21 -2.16 11.08 17.05
N VAL A 22 -3.34 11.55 17.48
CA VAL A 22 -3.80 11.42 18.86
C VAL A 22 -3.99 9.94 19.23
N ARG A 23 -3.40 9.51 20.35
CA ARG A 23 -3.45 8.13 20.82
C ARG A 23 -4.24 7.99 22.12
N LYS A 24 -4.66 6.75 22.40
CA LYS A 24 -5.31 6.42 23.67
C LYS A 24 -4.32 6.62 24.81
N SER A 25 -4.57 7.62 25.65
CA SER A 25 -3.80 7.91 26.86
C SER A 25 -4.74 8.12 28.04
N ARG A 26 -4.28 7.73 29.25
CA ARG A 26 -4.95 8.03 30.54
C ARG A 26 -4.65 9.45 31.03
N ARG A 27 -3.58 10.07 30.52
CA ARG A 27 -3.13 11.42 30.88
C ARG A 27 -3.72 12.42 29.90
N TRP A 28 -4.65 13.25 30.36
CA TRP A 28 -5.37 14.20 29.51
C TRP A 28 -4.43 15.19 28.79
N TYR A 29 -3.36 15.62 29.47
CA TYR A 29 -2.40 16.58 28.92
C TYR A 29 -1.60 16.03 27.73
N HIS A 30 -1.40 14.71 27.63
CA HIS A 30 -0.79 14.12 26.42
C HIS A 30 -1.68 14.33 25.20
N LYS A 31 -3.01 14.16 25.35
CA LYS A 31 -3.95 14.40 24.26
C LYS A 31 -3.93 15.85 23.80
N VAL A 32 -3.89 16.78 24.76
CA VAL A 32 -3.81 18.21 24.45
C VAL A 32 -2.50 18.55 23.73
N ALA A 33 -1.37 18.01 24.19
CA ALA A 33 -0.09 18.22 23.53
C ALA A 33 -0.05 17.63 22.11
N GLU A 34 -0.56 16.41 21.92
CA GLU A 34 -0.65 15.76 20.61
C GLU A 34 -1.52 16.58 19.64
N GLU A 35 -2.67 17.09 20.09
CA GLU A 35 -3.56 17.89 19.25
C GLU A 35 -2.96 19.25 18.89
N LEU A 36 -2.32 19.93 19.85
CA LEU A 36 -1.66 21.21 19.61
C LEU A 36 -0.49 21.07 18.64
N LEU A 37 0.39 20.08 18.86
CA LEU A 37 1.62 19.92 18.10
C LEU A 37 1.38 19.27 16.73
N LEU A 38 0.58 18.21 16.67
CA LEU A 38 0.43 17.37 15.47
C LEU A 38 -0.86 17.64 14.70
N GLY A 39 -1.87 18.21 15.37
CA GLY A 39 -3.09 18.70 14.74
C GLY A 39 -2.92 20.15 14.30
N THR A 40 -2.98 21.08 15.24
CA THR A 40 -3.01 22.53 14.97
C THR A 40 -1.73 23.04 14.29
N ALA A 41 -0.56 22.80 14.88
CA ALA A 41 0.68 23.36 14.34
C ALA A 41 1.05 22.80 12.95
N VAL A 42 0.80 21.51 12.71
CA VAL A 42 1.03 20.88 11.39
C VAL A 42 0.07 21.42 10.34
N VAL A 43 -1.22 21.58 10.66
CA VAL A 43 -2.21 22.18 9.74
C VAL A 43 -1.81 23.61 9.39
N ASN A 44 -1.43 24.42 10.38
CA ASN A 44 -0.98 25.79 10.15
C ASN A 44 0.28 25.85 9.29
N SER A 45 1.25 24.97 9.55
CA SER A 45 2.48 24.87 8.75
C SER A 45 2.18 24.47 7.29
N TYR A 46 1.23 23.56 7.09
CA TYR A 46 0.77 23.17 5.75
C TYR A 46 0.08 24.32 5.00
N LEU A 47 -0.73 25.12 5.69
CA LEU A 47 -1.36 26.30 5.09
C LEU A 47 -0.30 27.33 4.69
N ALA A 48 0.62 27.66 5.60
CA ALA A 48 1.75 28.57 5.34
C ALA A 48 2.62 28.09 4.17
N TYR A 49 2.95 26.80 4.12
CA TYR A 49 3.70 26.20 3.01
C TYR A 49 2.99 26.39 1.67
N ASN A 50 1.69 26.07 1.61
CA ASN A 50 0.95 26.21 0.36
C ASN A 50 0.81 27.66 -0.08
N ASP A 51 0.67 28.60 0.86
CA ASP A 51 0.59 30.02 0.53
C ASP A 51 1.94 30.55 0.04
N ALA A 52 3.06 30.12 0.63
CA ALA A 52 4.41 30.42 0.15
C ALA A 52 4.65 29.87 -1.27
N VAL A 53 4.24 28.62 -1.54
CA VAL A 53 4.36 28.00 -2.87
C VAL A 53 3.53 28.74 -3.91
N LYS A 54 2.29 29.13 -3.59
CA LYS A 54 1.45 29.94 -4.49
C LYS A 54 2.10 31.28 -4.82
N ALA A 55 2.67 31.95 -3.81
CA ALA A 55 3.35 33.22 -3.98
C ALA A 55 4.62 33.11 -4.83
N SER A 56 5.37 32.01 -4.69
CA SER A 56 6.65 31.80 -5.38
C SER A 56 6.51 31.34 -6.84
N ALA A 57 5.42 30.67 -7.23
CA ALA A 57 5.37 29.90 -8.48
C ALA A 57 4.47 30.50 -9.59
N ASN A 58 4.24 31.82 -9.62
CA ASN A 58 3.36 32.48 -10.61
C ASN A 58 2.02 31.74 -10.83
N GLY A 59 1.46 31.17 -9.76
CA GLY A 59 0.17 30.47 -9.76
C GLY A 59 0.12 29.08 -10.41
N HIS A 60 1.22 28.54 -10.96
CA HIS A 60 1.19 27.28 -11.74
C HIS A 60 1.50 26.01 -10.94
N GLN A 61 1.97 26.12 -9.70
CA GLN A 61 2.34 24.95 -8.92
C GLN A 61 1.14 24.38 -8.15
N LYS A 62 0.88 23.08 -8.35
CA LYS A 62 -0.23 22.36 -7.73
C LYS A 62 -0.08 22.30 -6.21
N LYS A 63 -1.15 22.63 -5.48
CA LYS A 63 -1.24 22.49 -4.02
C LYS A 63 -0.89 21.06 -3.60
N MET A 64 0.02 20.91 -2.63
CA MET A 64 0.31 19.61 -2.03
C MET A 64 -0.89 19.15 -1.19
N SER A 65 -1.16 17.85 -1.11
CA SER A 65 -2.15 17.33 -0.16
C SER A 65 -1.60 17.34 1.26
N ILE A 66 -2.48 17.43 2.26
CA ILE A 66 -2.09 17.38 3.67
C ILE A 66 -1.45 16.04 4.05
N THR A 67 -1.88 14.93 3.43
CA THR A 67 -1.31 13.60 3.66
C THR A 67 0.14 13.52 3.21
N THR A 68 0.43 13.94 1.97
CA THR A 68 1.79 13.98 1.44
C THR A 68 2.67 14.96 2.20
N PHE A 69 2.11 16.08 2.66
CA PHE A 69 2.83 17.00 3.55
C PHE A 69 3.24 16.34 4.87
N LYS A 70 2.30 15.65 5.54
CA LYS A 70 2.57 14.91 6.78
C LYS A 70 3.63 13.81 6.59
N GLU A 71 3.59 13.10 5.46
CA GLU A 71 4.60 12.09 5.11
C GLU A 71 6.00 12.70 4.98
N HIS A 72 6.15 13.77 4.19
CA HIS A 72 7.43 14.47 4.05
C HIS A 72 7.93 15.07 5.36
N LEU A 73 7.02 15.64 6.17
CA LEU A 73 7.35 16.16 7.49
C LEU A 73 7.89 15.06 8.40
N ALA A 74 7.24 13.89 8.43
CA ALA A 74 7.70 12.75 9.21
C ALA A 74 9.08 12.24 8.75
N LEU A 75 9.29 12.11 7.44
CA LEU A 75 10.59 11.71 6.89
C LEU A 75 11.70 12.70 7.25
N SER A 76 11.41 14.00 7.12
CA SER A 76 12.34 15.10 7.45
C SER A 76 12.71 15.07 8.94
N LEU A 77 11.73 14.96 9.85
CA LEU A 77 11.97 14.89 11.29
C LEU A 77 12.75 13.63 11.71
N MET A 78 12.63 12.53 10.96
CA MET A 78 13.40 11.31 11.21
C MET A 78 14.77 11.29 10.53
N GLY A 79 15.13 12.32 9.74
CA GLY A 79 16.38 12.35 8.98
C GLY A 79 16.46 11.28 7.89
N ILE A 80 15.32 10.88 7.32
CA ILE A 80 15.26 9.86 6.26
C ILE A 80 15.18 10.58 4.91
N GLU A 81 16.28 10.56 4.15
CA GLU A 81 16.39 11.25 2.86
C GLU A 81 15.64 10.56 1.71
N SER A 82 15.15 9.32 1.89
CA SER A 82 14.46 8.60 0.83
C SER A 82 13.32 7.73 1.34
N SER A 83 12.20 7.74 0.60
CA SER A 83 11.01 6.90 0.80
C SER A 83 11.26 5.42 0.47
N VAL A 84 12.49 4.94 0.63
CA VAL A 84 12.78 3.52 0.57
C VAL A 84 12.20 2.93 1.85
N ILE A 85 10.93 2.51 1.78
CA ILE A 85 10.37 1.57 2.73
C ILE A 85 11.36 0.41 2.74
N PRO A 86 12.12 0.18 3.83
CA PRO A 86 13.02 -0.95 3.87
C PRO A 86 12.15 -2.15 3.58
N THR A 87 12.54 -2.94 2.57
CA THR A 87 11.84 -4.19 2.26
C THR A 87 11.72 -4.93 3.57
N VAL A 88 10.49 -5.01 4.10
CA VAL A 88 10.24 -5.65 5.39
C VAL A 88 10.90 -7.01 5.27
N LYS A 89 11.93 -7.28 6.08
CA LYS A 89 12.62 -8.58 6.07
C LYS A 89 11.50 -9.59 6.09
N ALA A 90 11.37 -10.31 4.98
CA ALA A 90 10.27 -11.20 4.73
C ALA A 90 10.11 -12.04 5.99
N THR A 91 8.98 -11.88 6.70
CA THR A 91 8.56 -12.93 7.62
C THR A 91 8.66 -14.21 6.81
N GLY A 92 9.28 -15.26 7.36
CA GLY A 92 9.57 -16.51 6.63
C GLY A 92 8.34 -17.13 5.94
N HIS A 93 7.15 -16.60 6.20
CA HIS A 93 5.90 -16.88 5.52
C HIS A 93 5.95 -16.54 4.03
N HIS A 94 5.91 -17.57 3.20
CA HIS A 94 5.66 -17.42 1.78
C HIS A 94 4.20 -16.99 1.58
N TYR A 95 3.94 -16.21 0.52
CA TYR A 95 2.57 -15.89 0.09
C TYR A 95 2.40 -16.23 -1.39
N LEU A 96 1.18 -16.61 -1.74
CA LEU A 96 0.82 -16.90 -3.11
C LEU A 96 0.52 -15.59 -3.85
N SER A 97 1.33 -15.28 -4.85
CA SER A 97 1.19 -14.09 -5.71
C SER A 97 0.46 -14.46 -7.00
N VAL A 98 -0.27 -13.50 -7.59
CA VAL A 98 -0.88 -13.65 -8.92
C VAL A 98 0.12 -13.17 -9.97
N SER A 99 0.21 -13.85 -11.11
CA SER A 99 1.10 -13.43 -12.19
C SER A 99 0.68 -12.09 -12.79
N ASP A 100 1.60 -11.13 -12.81
CA ASP A 100 1.42 -9.83 -13.46
C ASP A 100 1.70 -9.86 -14.96
N SER A 101 2.29 -10.96 -15.46
CA SER A 101 2.50 -11.19 -16.87
C SER A 101 1.18 -11.57 -17.58
N PHE A 102 0.96 -10.95 -18.74
CA PHE A 102 -0.17 -11.22 -19.63
C PHE A 102 0.34 -11.76 -20.97
N THR A 103 -0.51 -12.54 -21.63
CA THR A 103 -0.32 -13.04 -23.00
C THR A 103 -1.52 -12.66 -23.86
N GLY A 104 -1.28 -12.43 -25.15
CA GLY A 104 -2.27 -11.97 -26.11
C GLY A 104 -2.49 -10.45 -26.10
N GLU A 105 -3.17 -9.95 -27.13
CA GLU A 105 -3.41 -8.52 -27.37
C GLU A 105 -4.90 -8.20 -27.43
N GLY A 106 -5.26 -6.94 -27.10
CA GLY A 106 -6.63 -6.45 -27.14
C GLY A 106 -7.61 -7.32 -26.33
N LYS A 107 -8.69 -7.77 -26.97
CA LYS A 107 -9.73 -8.60 -26.35
C LYS A 107 -9.24 -10.00 -25.94
N GLN A 108 -8.11 -10.48 -26.46
CA GLN A 108 -7.53 -11.79 -26.16
C GLN A 108 -6.47 -11.71 -25.04
N LYS A 109 -6.23 -10.53 -24.46
CA LYS A 109 -5.28 -10.34 -23.36
C LYS A 109 -5.75 -11.07 -22.10
N HIS A 110 -5.00 -12.07 -21.68
CA HIS A 110 -5.26 -12.83 -20.47
C HIS A 110 -3.99 -13.07 -19.66
N ARG A 111 -4.13 -13.26 -18.34
CA ARG A 111 -2.98 -13.55 -17.47
C ARG A 111 -2.34 -14.89 -17.83
N ILE A 112 -1.02 -14.96 -17.75
CA ILE A 112 -0.27 -16.20 -17.97
C ILE A 112 -0.70 -17.26 -16.95
N ARG A 113 -1.10 -18.44 -17.43
CA ARG A 113 -1.46 -19.58 -16.59
C ARG A 113 -0.53 -20.76 -16.88
N ARG A 114 -0.01 -21.39 -15.82
CA ARG A 114 0.81 -22.61 -15.91
C ARG A 114 0.21 -23.72 -15.05
N TYR A 115 0.60 -24.96 -15.29
CA TYR A 115 0.18 -26.06 -14.43
C TYR A 115 0.75 -25.90 -13.03
N CYS A 116 -0.03 -26.26 -12.01
CA CYS A 116 0.52 -26.37 -10.67
C CYS A 116 1.59 -27.47 -10.65
N LYS A 117 2.81 -27.15 -10.18
CA LYS A 117 3.96 -28.08 -10.19
C LYS A 117 3.62 -29.43 -9.53
N LEU A 118 2.95 -29.41 -8.38
CA LEU A 118 2.59 -30.61 -7.64
C LEU A 118 1.43 -31.38 -8.27
N CYS A 119 0.35 -30.70 -8.68
CA CYS A 119 -0.77 -31.37 -9.34
C CYS A 119 -0.33 -32.02 -10.65
N TYR A 120 0.51 -31.34 -11.43
CA TYR A 120 1.06 -31.87 -12.67
C TYR A 120 1.89 -33.13 -12.43
N LYS A 121 2.80 -33.10 -11.44
CA LYS A 121 3.58 -34.28 -11.05
C LYS A 121 2.67 -35.44 -10.60
N LYS A 122 1.70 -35.20 -9.72
CA LYS A 122 0.73 -36.22 -9.28
C LYS A 122 -0.05 -36.83 -10.45
N ALA A 123 -0.47 -36.02 -11.43
CA ALA A 123 -1.19 -36.52 -12.59
C ALA A 123 -0.28 -37.28 -13.58
N LEU A 124 0.99 -36.89 -13.70
CA LEU A 124 1.96 -37.66 -14.47
C LEU A 124 2.14 -39.06 -13.87
N ASP A 125 2.31 -39.15 -12.55
CA ASP A 125 2.56 -40.41 -11.86
C ASP A 125 1.33 -41.34 -11.90
N THR A 126 0.11 -40.79 -11.87
CA THR A 126 -1.13 -41.59 -11.81
C THR A 126 -1.78 -41.88 -13.16
N LYS A 127 -1.72 -40.94 -14.10
CA LYS A 127 -2.48 -40.99 -15.37
C LYS A 127 -1.59 -40.78 -16.61
N GLY A 128 -0.27 -40.72 -16.42
CA GLY A 128 0.68 -40.44 -17.49
C GLY A 128 0.58 -39.02 -18.06
N ARG A 129 1.37 -38.78 -19.12
CA ARG A 129 1.49 -37.46 -19.77
C ARG A 129 0.15 -36.92 -20.29
N GLN A 130 -0.69 -37.81 -20.80
CA GLN A 130 -1.97 -37.40 -21.38
C GLN A 130 -2.97 -36.97 -20.30
N GLY A 131 -3.01 -37.67 -19.16
CA GLY A 131 -3.82 -37.25 -18.01
C GLY A 131 -3.34 -35.93 -17.40
N ALA A 132 -2.02 -35.68 -17.39
CA ALA A 132 -1.46 -34.44 -16.86
C ALA A 132 -1.76 -33.20 -17.73
N LYS A 133 -1.89 -33.35 -19.05
CA LYS A 133 -2.24 -32.24 -19.96
C LYS A 133 -3.66 -31.71 -19.75
N ASN A 134 -4.57 -32.55 -19.26
CA ASN A 134 -5.98 -32.23 -19.05
C ASN A 134 -6.25 -31.47 -17.74
N LEU A 135 -5.21 -31.20 -16.95
CA LEU A 135 -5.36 -30.43 -15.71
C LEU A 135 -5.67 -28.95 -15.96
N GLY A 136 -6.40 -28.35 -15.02
CA GLY A 136 -6.54 -26.89 -14.96
C GLY A 136 -5.20 -26.19 -14.70
N LYS A 137 -4.98 -25.06 -15.38
CA LYS A 137 -3.82 -24.19 -15.15
C LYS A 137 -4.14 -23.11 -14.12
N VAL A 138 -3.15 -22.74 -13.31
CA VAL A 138 -3.23 -21.68 -12.29
C VAL A 138 -2.46 -20.44 -12.75
N ASN A 139 -2.91 -19.26 -12.32
CA ASN A 139 -2.23 -17.98 -12.49
C ASN A 139 -1.44 -17.56 -11.24
N THR A 140 -1.31 -18.44 -10.26
CA THR A 140 -0.72 -18.18 -8.96
C THR A 140 0.62 -18.86 -8.77
N PHE A 141 1.58 -18.16 -8.15
CA PHE A 141 2.95 -18.63 -7.95
C PHE A 141 3.56 -18.08 -6.66
N CYS A 142 4.59 -18.75 -6.14
CA CYS A 142 5.30 -18.30 -4.94
C CYS A 142 6.54 -17.48 -5.33
N ASN A 143 6.60 -16.20 -4.94
CA ASN A 143 7.74 -15.33 -5.26
C ASN A 143 8.98 -15.57 -4.39
N LYS A 144 8.82 -16.19 -3.22
CA LYS A 144 9.90 -16.39 -2.25
C LYS A 144 10.71 -17.68 -2.48
N CYS A 145 10.19 -18.64 -3.25
CA CYS A 145 10.94 -19.85 -3.61
C CYS A 145 11.94 -19.59 -4.74
N PRO A 146 13.11 -20.28 -4.75
CA PRO A 146 14.13 -20.11 -5.79
C PRO A 146 13.61 -20.28 -7.22
N GLU A 147 12.74 -21.27 -7.44
CA GLU A 147 12.20 -21.59 -8.78
C GLU A 147 10.90 -20.85 -9.13
N LYS A 148 10.39 -20.02 -8.22
CA LYS A 148 9.09 -19.34 -8.37
C LYS A 148 7.96 -20.28 -8.88
N PRO A 149 7.68 -21.40 -8.19
CA PRO A 149 6.80 -22.43 -8.69
C PRO A 149 5.34 -21.95 -8.74
N TYR A 150 4.65 -22.32 -9.83
CA TYR A 150 3.21 -22.14 -9.94
C TYR A 150 2.49 -23.20 -9.08
N LEU A 151 1.61 -22.75 -8.20
CA LEU A 151 0.94 -23.57 -7.20
C LEU A 151 -0.54 -23.20 -7.09
N CYS A 152 -1.42 -24.19 -6.97
CA CYS A 152 -2.80 -23.95 -6.54
C CYS A 152 -2.84 -23.68 -5.02
N LYS A 153 -3.96 -23.17 -4.52
CA LYS A 153 -4.14 -22.83 -3.09
C LYS A 153 -3.86 -24.03 -2.18
N ASP A 154 -4.32 -25.23 -2.55
CA ASP A 154 -4.17 -26.43 -1.72
C ASP A 154 -2.72 -26.93 -1.69
N CYS A 155 -2.08 -27.00 -2.85
CA CYS A 155 -0.67 -27.40 -2.96
C CYS A 155 0.25 -26.38 -2.27
N PHE A 156 -0.10 -25.10 -2.30
CA PHE A 156 0.63 -24.06 -1.58
C PHE A 156 0.56 -24.29 -0.07
N ARG A 157 -0.64 -24.51 0.49
CA ARG A 157 -0.82 -24.82 1.93
C ARG A 157 -0.11 -26.10 2.38
N GLN A 158 0.01 -27.09 1.50
CA GLN A 158 0.73 -28.33 1.80
C GLN A 158 2.25 -28.14 1.85
N THR A 159 2.79 -27.22 1.04
CA THR A 159 4.24 -27.02 0.88
C THR A 159 4.80 -25.86 1.69
N HIS A 160 3.96 -24.90 2.09
CA HIS A 160 4.35 -23.70 2.81
C HIS A 160 3.52 -23.60 4.09
N LYS A 161 4.20 -23.72 5.24
CA LYS A 161 3.64 -23.47 6.58
C LYS A 161 4.05 -22.08 7.05
#